data_AF-A0A6P5XUR1-F1
#
_entry.id   AF-A0A6P5XUR1-F1
#
_cell.length_a   1.000
_cell.length_b   1.000
_cell.length_c   1.000
_cell.angle_alpha   90.00
_cell.angle_beta   90.00
_cell.angle_gamma   90.00
#
_symmetry.space_group_name_H-M   'P 1'
#
loop_
_entity.id
_entity.type
_entity.pdbx_description
1 polymer ?
#
loop_
_entity_poly.entity_id
_entity_poly.type
_entity_poly.pdbx_seq_one_letter_code
_entity_poly.pdbx_strand_id
1 'polypeptide(L)'
;MDWLVCCHIGSLSSIYAILKICVHTYVHAYQHMCIVKHFSCDNTAEMGDGYSIFIELSDDDPFFDKKKRLLSDRGFGVKEIVCIKSSLGPDSLSATLNQLLQIARIIRLDEVELYFGQADGEEFYSSRNEMEALNLILSLIKTSFSSQVHMQMRALQDLRNAILNRIHALGAKDKVESKMDINYKCDKEKRLVQWAENNGGKTRLQIAYIEGAGRGAIAMEDLEVGDIALEIPASIIISEDLVHKTDMYQILAKIDGMSSETMSLLWSMKEKYNCNSQFKIYFDTLPENFNTGLSFGVEAIMALDGTLLFEEIMQAKEHLHLRYDELFPALSNEHPDIFPPELYTWEQFLWACELWYSNSMKILFADGKLRTCLIPVGGFLNHSLHPHIVHYGKVDSATNSLKFPLSRPCTVGEQCCLSYGNFSGSHLITFYGFLPQGDNPYDVIPLDFDVDQVDSIEDCPLYNWSSHMVRGTWLSNNQNIFYYGLPLPLLDYLRRARSPMPFSKSSIQSDLEVDKEVLEDLQSTFNDLMENLGDTDLVDRENASWDVKLALEFKEMQRRIVSSILTSCSTGVKMVEYELSKCKPG
;
A
#
# COMPACT_ATOMS: atom_id res chain seq x y z
N MET A 1 -27.97 -29.99 -11.61
CA MET A 1 -26.80 -29.85 -12.49
C MET A 1 -25.99 -28.77 -11.83
N ASP A 2 -24.90 -29.17 -11.21
CA ASP A 2 -24.13 -28.37 -10.27
C ASP A 2 -23.27 -27.37 -11.06
N TRP A 3 -23.65 -26.08 -11.02
CA TRP A 3 -23.03 -25.02 -11.82
C TRP A 3 -21.87 -24.30 -11.11
N LEU A 4 -21.46 -24.73 -9.90
CA LEU A 4 -20.48 -24.03 -9.06
C LEU A 4 -19.42 -24.94 -8.41
N VAL A 5 -19.15 -26.12 -8.98
CA VAL A 5 -18.21 -27.11 -8.39
C VAL A 5 -16.73 -26.80 -8.64
N CYS A 6 -16.37 -25.73 -9.34
CA CYS A 6 -14.95 -25.34 -9.50
C CYS A 6 -14.73 -23.86 -9.18
N CYS A 7 -14.83 -23.48 -7.90
CA CYS A 7 -14.02 -22.38 -7.40
C CYS A 7 -12.69 -22.98 -6.94
N HIS A 8 -11.66 -22.93 -7.80
CA HIS A 8 -10.30 -23.30 -7.41
C HIS A 8 -9.54 -22.05 -6.96
N ILE A 9 -9.45 -21.86 -5.64
CA ILE A 9 -8.39 -21.04 -5.04
C ILE A 9 -7.09 -21.84 -5.26
N GLY A 10 -6.33 -21.56 -6.33
CA GLY A 10 -4.99 -22.13 -6.46
C GLY A 10 -4.44 -22.49 -7.85
N SER A 11 -5.18 -22.35 -8.96
CA SER A 11 -4.64 -22.80 -10.27
C SER A 11 -3.64 -21.82 -10.92
N LEU A 12 -3.56 -20.59 -10.42
CA LEU A 12 -2.61 -19.56 -10.90
C LEU A 12 -1.38 -19.36 -9.98
N SER A 13 -1.22 -20.19 -8.94
CA SER A 13 -0.26 -19.94 -7.85
C SER A 13 1.16 -19.69 -8.38
N SER A 14 1.66 -20.46 -9.36
CA SER A 14 3.01 -20.30 -9.94
C SER A 14 3.30 -18.92 -10.54
N ILE A 15 2.28 -18.21 -11.02
CA ILE A 15 2.43 -16.86 -11.60
C ILE A 15 2.44 -15.82 -10.48
N TYR A 16 1.65 -16.00 -9.41
CA TYR A 16 1.45 -15.00 -8.36
C TYR A 16 2.68 -14.71 -7.50
N ALA A 17 3.54 -15.67 -7.17
CA ALA A 17 4.74 -15.39 -6.36
C ALA A 17 5.86 -14.69 -7.15
N ILE A 18 6.09 -15.12 -8.39
CA ILE A 18 6.99 -14.41 -9.32
C ILE A 18 6.41 -13.02 -9.58
N LEU A 19 5.08 -12.91 -9.79
CA LEU A 19 4.42 -11.61 -9.83
C LEU A 19 4.67 -10.87 -8.53
N LYS A 20 4.56 -11.42 -7.31
CA LYS A 20 4.77 -10.69 -6.06
C LYS A 20 6.19 -10.20 -5.85
N ILE A 21 7.22 -10.95 -6.24
CA ILE A 21 8.62 -10.47 -6.18
C ILE A 21 8.84 -9.40 -7.27
N CYS A 22 8.31 -9.61 -8.48
CA CYS A 22 8.35 -8.63 -9.57
C CYS A 22 7.52 -7.37 -9.24
N VAL A 23 6.36 -7.51 -8.62
CA VAL A 23 5.40 -6.48 -8.21
C VAL A 23 5.95 -5.79 -6.97
N HIS A 24 6.64 -6.47 -6.05
CA HIS A 24 7.38 -5.79 -4.98
C HIS A 24 8.47 -4.90 -5.59
N THR A 25 9.20 -5.37 -6.59
CA THR A 25 10.20 -4.55 -7.30
C THR A 25 9.59 -3.50 -8.25
N TYR A 26 8.36 -3.67 -8.75
CA TYR A 26 7.64 -2.74 -9.66
C TYR A 26 6.62 -1.79 -8.98
N VAL A 27 5.96 -2.15 -7.88
CA VAL A 27 4.88 -1.37 -7.21
C VAL A 27 5.43 -0.17 -6.46
N HIS A 28 6.67 -0.27 -5.98
CA HIS A 28 7.41 0.91 -5.53
C HIS A 28 7.58 1.97 -6.65
N ALA A 29 7.36 1.63 -7.93
CA ALA A 29 7.36 2.60 -9.03
C ALA A 29 6.02 3.33 -9.21
N TYR A 30 4.87 2.65 -9.11
CA TYR A 30 3.57 3.26 -9.45
C TYR A 30 2.88 3.99 -8.27
N GLN A 31 3.01 3.48 -7.04
CA GLN A 31 2.33 4.09 -5.88
C GLN A 31 2.95 5.44 -5.46
N HIS A 32 4.21 5.68 -5.83
CA HIS A 32 4.92 6.94 -5.59
C HIS A 32 4.94 7.87 -6.81
N MET A 33 4.48 7.39 -7.98
CA MET A 33 4.43 8.12 -9.25
C MET A 33 3.08 8.77 -9.57
N CYS A 34 2.21 8.99 -8.57
CA CYS A 34 1.36 10.17 -8.65
C CYS A 34 2.24 11.43 -8.50
N ILE A 35 3.16 11.60 -9.45
CA ILE A 35 3.73 12.87 -9.86
C ILE A 35 2.50 13.72 -10.09
N VAL A 36 2.19 14.56 -9.12
CA VAL A 36 1.58 15.85 -9.41
C VAL A 36 2.54 16.40 -10.46
N LYS A 37 2.20 16.25 -11.75
CA LYS A 37 2.80 17.08 -12.79
C LYS A 37 2.46 18.45 -12.26
N HIS A 38 3.46 19.15 -11.72
CA HIS A 38 3.35 20.56 -11.44
C HIS A 38 3.16 21.18 -12.82
N PHE A 39 1.90 21.27 -13.24
CA PHE A 39 1.54 22.17 -14.28
C PHE A 39 1.82 23.54 -13.71
N SER A 40 2.88 24.15 -14.23
CA SER A 40 2.92 25.60 -14.37
C SER A 40 1.56 26.00 -14.92
N CYS A 41 0.72 26.58 -14.08
CA CYS A 41 -0.54 27.14 -14.52
C CYS A 41 -0.18 28.44 -15.25
N ASP A 42 0.32 28.33 -16.49
CA ASP A 42 0.58 29.47 -17.36
C ASP A 42 -0.73 30.08 -17.92
N ASN A 43 -1.89 29.60 -17.48
CA ASN A 43 -3.20 30.13 -17.84
C ASN A 43 -4.05 30.44 -16.59
N THR A 44 -3.58 31.37 -15.77
CA THR A 44 -4.50 32.15 -14.92
C THR A 44 -5.17 33.20 -15.81
N ALA A 45 -6.31 32.84 -16.42
CA ALA A 45 -7.17 33.85 -17.02
C ALA A 45 -7.78 34.67 -15.87
N GLU A 46 -7.43 35.95 -15.77
CA GLU A 46 -8.16 36.92 -14.94
C GLU A 46 -9.61 36.99 -15.46
N MET A 47 -10.50 36.24 -14.80
CA MET A 47 -11.94 36.32 -15.01
C MET A 47 -12.60 36.63 -13.67
N GLY A 48 -12.69 37.92 -13.35
CA GLY A 48 -13.48 38.43 -12.22
C GLY A 48 -12.89 38.22 -10.81
N ASP A 49 -13.66 38.67 -9.82
CA ASP A 49 -13.33 38.87 -8.40
C ASP A 49 -13.15 37.55 -7.60
N GLY A 50 -12.27 36.63 -8.06
CA GLY A 50 -12.04 35.32 -7.43
C GLY A 50 -10.80 34.55 -7.95
N TYR A 51 -10.51 33.40 -7.34
CA TYR A 51 -9.46 32.45 -7.75
C TYR A 51 -10.02 31.23 -8.45
N SER A 52 -9.18 30.50 -9.17
CA SER A 52 -9.49 29.18 -9.71
C SER A 52 -8.45 28.16 -9.26
N ILE A 53 -8.91 27.00 -8.80
CA ILE A 53 -8.08 25.81 -8.61
C ILE A 53 -8.37 24.87 -9.76
N PHE A 54 -7.33 24.53 -10.52
CA PHE A 54 -7.38 23.51 -11.55
C PHE A 54 -7.03 22.15 -10.96
N ILE A 55 -7.88 21.16 -11.19
CA ILE A 55 -7.68 19.78 -10.78
C ILE A 55 -7.92 18.85 -11.97
N GLU A 56 -7.02 17.90 -12.19
CA GLU A 56 -7.00 17.06 -13.38
C GLU A 56 -6.71 15.60 -13.01
N LEU A 57 -7.50 14.69 -13.60
CA LEU A 57 -7.17 13.27 -13.64
C LEU A 57 -6.15 13.02 -14.75
N SER A 58 -5.00 12.45 -14.41
CA SER A 58 -3.90 12.18 -15.34
C SER A 58 -4.29 11.14 -16.39
N ASP A 59 -4.04 11.41 -17.67
CA ASP A 59 -4.25 10.46 -18.77
C ASP A 59 -3.40 9.17 -18.63
N ASP A 60 -2.30 9.25 -17.87
CA ASP A 60 -1.40 8.13 -17.56
C ASP A 60 -1.91 7.24 -16.38
N ASP A 61 -3.09 7.53 -15.80
CA ASP A 61 -3.63 6.77 -14.67
C ASP A 61 -4.11 5.36 -15.11
N PRO A 62 -3.68 4.28 -14.45
CA PRO A 62 -4.04 2.91 -14.84
C PRO A 62 -5.55 2.62 -14.75
N PHE A 63 -6.30 3.42 -13.98
CA PHE A 63 -7.74 3.32 -13.82
C PHE A 63 -8.48 4.52 -14.42
N PHE A 64 -7.85 5.23 -15.37
CA PHE A 64 -8.38 6.46 -15.97
C PHE A 64 -9.85 6.33 -16.39
N ASP A 65 -10.22 5.29 -17.14
CA ASP A 65 -11.59 5.12 -17.64
C ASP A 65 -12.62 4.92 -16.53
N LYS A 66 -12.27 4.15 -15.48
CA LYS A 66 -13.14 3.92 -14.32
C LYS A 66 -13.33 5.21 -13.53
N LYS A 67 -12.23 5.92 -13.22
CA LYS A 67 -12.25 7.19 -12.49
C LYS A 67 -12.94 8.31 -13.26
N LYS A 68 -12.72 8.42 -14.57
CA LYS A 68 -13.38 9.39 -15.46
C LYS A 68 -14.90 9.23 -15.47
N ARG A 69 -15.39 8.00 -15.48
CA ARG A 69 -16.84 7.73 -15.37
C ARG A 69 -17.36 8.12 -13.99
N LEU A 70 -16.66 7.74 -12.91
CA LEU A 70 -17.05 8.14 -11.55
C LEU A 70 -17.11 9.66 -11.38
N LEU A 71 -16.16 10.40 -11.96
CA LEU A 71 -16.22 11.86 -12.02
C LEU A 71 -17.47 12.34 -12.78
N SER A 72 -17.72 11.76 -13.96
CA SER A 72 -18.86 12.13 -14.80
C SER A 72 -20.21 11.86 -14.13
N ASP A 73 -20.37 10.73 -13.43
CA ASP A 73 -21.57 10.37 -12.67
C ASP A 73 -21.83 11.35 -11.52
N ARG A 74 -20.77 11.99 -11.01
CA ARG A 74 -20.83 13.06 -9.99
C ARG A 74 -20.95 14.46 -10.59
N GLY A 75 -21.04 14.59 -11.92
CA GLY A 75 -21.18 15.86 -12.61
C GLY A 75 -19.86 16.61 -12.82
N PHE A 76 -18.72 15.93 -12.72
CA PHE A 76 -17.39 16.49 -12.92
C PHE A 76 -16.73 15.94 -14.21
N GLY A 77 -15.96 16.77 -14.89
CA GLY A 77 -15.08 16.40 -15.97
C GLY A 77 -13.72 15.88 -15.50
N VAL A 78 -12.91 15.43 -16.46
CA VAL A 78 -11.52 15.02 -16.24
C VAL A 78 -10.63 16.21 -15.87
N LYS A 79 -11.00 17.40 -16.36
CA LYS A 79 -10.31 18.68 -16.14
C LYS A 79 -11.31 19.64 -15.53
N GLU A 80 -11.18 19.90 -14.24
CA GLU A 80 -12.12 20.72 -13.48
C GLU A 80 -11.49 22.00 -12.99
N ILE A 81 -12.27 23.08 -13.07
CA ILE A 81 -11.88 24.42 -12.60
C ILE A 81 -12.84 24.81 -11.48
N VAL A 82 -12.35 24.78 -10.25
CA VAL A 82 -13.14 25.18 -9.08
C VAL A 82 -12.86 26.63 -8.76
N CYS A 83 -13.90 27.48 -8.86
CA CYS A 83 -13.80 28.91 -8.57
C CYS A 83 -13.99 29.20 -7.08
N ILE A 84 -13.10 30.01 -6.52
CA ILE A 84 -13.09 30.46 -5.12
C ILE A 84 -13.38 31.96 -5.11
N LYS A 85 -14.50 32.36 -4.55
CA LYS A 85 -14.89 33.78 -4.47
C LYS A 85 -13.97 34.55 -3.51
N SER A 86 -13.70 35.83 -3.80
CA SER A 86 -12.82 36.69 -2.97
C SER A 86 -13.34 36.92 -1.54
N SER A 87 -14.65 36.79 -1.32
CA SER A 87 -15.27 36.69 0.00
C SER A 87 -16.07 35.39 0.12
N LEU A 88 -15.66 34.53 1.06
CA LEU A 88 -16.38 33.30 1.38
C LEU A 88 -17.08 33.46 2.72
N GLY A 89 -18.41 33.35 2.70
CA GLY A 89 -19.13 32.98 3.92
C GLY A 89 -18.76 31.54 4.34
N PRO A 90 -18.94 31.15 5.61
CA PRO A 90 -18.60 29.81 6.10
C PRO A 90 -19.23 28.68 5.26
N ASP A 91 -20.49 28.84 4.84
CA ASP A 91 -21.20 27.86 4.03
C ASP A 91 -20.61 27.72 2.62
N SER A 92 -20.18 28.84 2.02
CA SER A 92 -19.55 28.83 0.70
C SER A 92 -18.16 28.19 0.74
N LEU A 93 -17.39 28.41 1.82
CA LEU A 93 -16.09 27.77 2.02
C LEU A 93 -16.24 26.25 2.16
N SER A 94 -17.20 25.81 2.97
CA SER A 94 -17.52 24.40 3.16
C SER A 94 -17.94 23.74 1.84
N ALA A 95 -18.80 24.40 1.05
CA ALA A 95 -19.22 23.90 -0.26
C ALA A 95 -18.04 23.75 -1.24
N THR A 96 -17.18 24.77 -1.35
CA THR A 96 -15.98 24.71 -2.19
C THR A 96 -15.02 23.60 -1.75
N LEU A 97 -14.77 23.47 -0.45
CA LEU A 97 -13.92 22.41 0.10
C LEU A 97 -14.50 21.02 -0.18
N ASN A 98 -15.80 20.83 0.02
CA ASN A 98 -16.46 19.55 -0.25
C ASN A 98 -16.41 19.19 -1.74
N GLN A 99 -16.58 20.17 -2.64
CA GLN A 99 -16.45 19.96 -4.08
C GLN A 99 -15.02 19.52 -4.45
N LEU A 100 -14.00 20.22 -3.96
CA LEU A 100 -12.60 19.86 -4.19
C LEU A 100 -12.28 18.47 -3.64
N LEU A 101 -12.80 18.14 -2.45
CA LEU A 101 -12.60 16.82 -1.84
C LEU A 101 -13.24 15.70 -2.65
N GLN A 102 -14.47 15.86 -3.14
CA GLN A 102 -15.11 14.84 -3.98
C GLN A 102 -14.26 14.50 -5.21
N ILE A 103 -13.76 15.53 -5.91
CA ILE A 103 -12.91 15.33 -7.08
C ILE A 103 -11.57 14.68 -6.68
N ALA A 104 -10.90 15.22 -5.65
CA ALA A 104 -9.60 14.74 -5.20
C ALA A 104 -9.64 13.29 -4.73
N ARG A 105 -10.67 12.88 -3.98
CA ARG A 105 -10.83 11.50 -3.51
C ARG A 105 -10.97 10.52 -4.66
N ILE A 106 -11.77 10.85 -5.69
CA ILE A 106 -11.94 10.00 -6.88
C ILE A 106 -10.61 9.87 -7.64
N ILE A 107 -9.89 10.97 -7.83
CA ILE A 107 -8.57 10.95 -8.48
C ILE A 107 -7.59 10.04 -7.72
N ARG A 108 -7.67 10.03 -6.39
CA ARG A 108 -6.77 9.26 -5.50
C ARG A 108 -7.18 7.81 -5.25
N LEU A 109 -8.31 7.35 -5.79
CA LEU A 109 -8.72 5.94 -5.62
C LEU A 109 -7.69 4.97 -6.21
N ASP A 110 -7.39 3.91 -5.49
CA ASP A 110 -6.67 2.75 -6.03
C ASP A 110 -7.62 1.61 -6.45
N GLU A 111 -7.07 0.48 -6.87
CA GLU A 111 -7.85 -0.67 -7.32
C GLU A 111 -8.82 -1.20 -6.26
N VAL A 112 -8.32 -1.39 -5.03
CA VAL A 112 -9.11 -1.94 -3.92
C VAL A 112 -10.20 -0.94 -3.55
N GLU A 113 -9.86 0.34 -3.46
CA GLU A 113 -10.85 1.38 -3.18
C GLU A 113 -11.88 1.53 -4.31
N LEU A 114 -11.49 1.38 -5.58
CA LEU A 114 -12.42 1.37 -6.72
C LEU A 114 -13.37 0.17 -6.68
N TYR A 115 -12.85 -1.01 -6.29
CA TYR A 115 -13.63 -2.23 -6.23
C TYR A 115 -14.65 -2.20 -5.09
N PHE A 116 -14.26 -1.72 -3.90
CA PHE A 116 -15.13 -1.71 -2.72
C PHE A 116 -15.88 -0.38 -2.50
N GLY A 117 -15.45 0.73 -3.11
CA GLY A 117 -15.96 2.09 -2.84
C GLY A 117 -17.24 2.49 -3.59
N GLN A 118 -17.74 1.68 -4.52
CA GLN A 118 -18.93 2.02 -5.33
C GLN A 118 -20.27 1.70 -4.66
N ALA A 119 -20.27 1.23 -3.40
CA ALA A 119 -21.47 0.95 -2.65
C ALA A 119 -22.10 2.25 -2.06
N ASP A 120 -23.05 2.85 -2.79
CA ASP A 120 -24.31 3.37 -2.22
C ASP A 120 -24.38 4.73 -1.54
N GLY A 121 -23.99 5.81 -2.24
CA GLY A 121 -24.41 7.16 -1.84
C GLY A 121 -23.81 7.69 -0.53
N GLU A 122 -23.25 6.83 0.33
CA GLU A 122 -22.33 7.13 1.42
C GLU A 122 -20.92 6.73 1.00
N GLU A 123 -20.08 7.74 0.79
CA GLU A 123 -18.74 7.53 0.24
C GLU A 123 -17.80 6.99 1.33
N PHE A 124 -17.37 5.73 1.21
CA PHE A 124 -16.28 5.20 2.02
C PHE A 124 -14.94 5.43 1.31
N TYR A 125 -14.08 6.24 1.93
CA TYR A 125 -12.68 6.41 1.55
C TYR A 125 -11.81 5.98 2.72
N SER A 126 -10.69 5.30 2.44
CA SER A 126 -9.75 4.97 3.51
C SER A 126 -9.17 6.24 4.13
N SER A 127 -8.69 6.15 5.38
CA SER A 127 -7.96 7.26 6.02
C SER A 127 -6.79 7.76 5.17
N ARG A 128 -6.18 6.85 4.39
CA ARG A 128 -5.11 7.19 3.44
C ARG A 128 -5.63 8.01 2.26
N ASN A 129 -6.70 7.59 1.60
CA ASN A 129 -7.28 8.34 0.49
C ASN A 129 -7.70 9.74 0.93
N GLU A 130 -8.31 9.85 2.11
CA GLU A 130 -8.66 11.15 2.69
C GLU A 130 -7.41 12.03 2.88
N MET A 131 -6.33 11.46 3.42
CA MET A 131 -5.06 12.17 3.60
C MET A 131 -4.44 12.61 2.27
N GLU A 132 -4.40 11.72 1.27
CA GLU A 132 -3.90 11.97 -0.09
C GLU A 132 -4.72 13.06 -0.81
N ALA A 133 -6.04 13.04 -0.66
CA ALA A 133 -6.94 14.03 -1.23
C ALA A 133 -6.72 15.42 -0.60
N LEU A 134 -6.63 15.50 0.73
CA LEU A 134 -6.35 16.75 1.44
C LEU A 134 -4.97 17.32 1.06
N ASN A 135 -3.94 16.47 0.99
CA ASN A 135 -2.59 16.89 0.61
C ASN A 135 -2.49 17.31 -0.87
N LEU A 136 -3.24 16.65 -1.77
CA LEU A 136 -3.38 17.10 -3.17
C LEU A 136 -3.91 18.54 -3.21
N ILE A 137 -5.01 18.82 -2.51
CA ILE A 137 -5.62 20.17 -2.50
C ILE A 137 -4.64 21.19 -1.89
N LEU A 138 -3.94 20.87 -0.79
CA LEU A 138 -2.91 21.74 -0.22
C LEU A 138 -1.79 22.06 -1.21
N SER A 139 -1.35 21.07 -1.99
CA SER A 139 -0.29 21.26 -3.00
C SER A 139 -0.72 22.20 -4.13
N LEU A 140 -1.99 22.10 -4.56
CA LEU A 140 -2.57 22.98 -5.56
C LEU A 140 -2.64 24.43 -5.04
N ILE A 141 -3.12 24.62 -3.80
CA ILE A 141 -3.17 25.92 -3.14
C ILE A 141 -1.76 26.53 -3.00
N LYS A 142 -0.75 25.74 -2.61
CA LYS A 142 0.65 26.20 -2.50
C LYS A 142 1.19 26.71 -3.83
N THR A 143 0.87 26.02 -4.93
CA THR A 143 1.28 26.42 -6.27
C THR A 143 0.64 27.76 -6.65
N SER A 144 -0.64 27.95 -6.34
CA SER A 144 -1.36 29.22 -6.53
C SER A 144 -0.80 30.40 -5.72
N PHE A 145 -0.20 30.16 -4.55
CA PHE A 145 0.43 31.23 -3.75
C PHE A 145 1.75 31.74 -4.36
N SER A 146 2.44 30.92 -5.15
CA SER A 146 3.75 31.28 -5.71
C SER A 146 3.68 32.29 -6.88
N SER A 147 2.47 32.57 -7.39
CA SER A 147 2.26 33.33 -8.61
C SER A 147 1.73 34.79 -8.46
N GLN A 148 1.22 35.27 -7.30
CA GLN A 148 0.48 36.57 -7.24
C GLN A 148 0.50 37.40 -5.92
N VAL A 149 0.01 38.66 -5.97
CA VAL A 149 0.17 39.83 -5.05
C VAL A 149 -0.84 39.93 -3.86
N HIS A 150 -0.44 40.68 -2.82
CA HIS A 150 -0.87 40.76 -1.41
C HIS A 150 -2.36 40.84 -0.95
N MET A 151 -3.35 41.32 -1.72
CA MET A 151 -4.70 41.58 -1.14
C MET A 151 -5.73 40.46 -1.32
N GLN A 152 -5.54 39.56 -2.27
CA GLN A 152 -6.52 38.49 -2.54
C GLN A 152 -6.31 37.27 -1.59
N MET A 153 -5.20 37.17 -0.84
CA MET A 153 -4.75 35.97 -0.12
C MET A 153 -5.71 35.37 0.94
N ARG A 154 -6.73 36.11 1.42
CA ARG A 154 -7.56 35.68 2.57
C ARG A 154 -8.39 34.43 2.28
N ALA A 155 -9.13 34.39 1.17
CA ALA A 155 -9.99 33.25 0.83
C ALA A 155 -9.21 31.94 0.65
N LEU A 156 -8.04 32.00 0.00
CA LEU A 156 -7.13 30.85 -0.12
C LEU A 156 -6.53 30.45 1.23
N GLN A 157 -6.22 31.42 2.09
CA GLN A 157 -5.74 31.14 3.44
C GLN A 157 -6.82 30.48 4.31
N ASP A 158 -8.07 30.93 4.21
CA ASP A 158 -9.20 30.32 4.92
C ASP A 158 -9.45 28.88 4.46
N LEU A 159 -9.37 28.62 3.14
CA LEU A 159 -9.43 27.28 2.58
C LEU A 159 -8.27 26.41 3.05
N ARG A 160 -7.04 26.93 3.02
CA ARG A 160 -5.85 26.26 3.56
C ARG A 160 -6.04 25.89 5.03
N ASN A 161 -6.51 26.83 5.85
CA ASN A 161 -6.75 26.61 7.28
C ASN A 161 -7.84 25.55 7.51
N ALA A 162 -8.92 25.57 6.74
CA ALA A 162 -9.98 24.56 6.81
C ALA A 162 -9.45 23.15 6.46
N ILE A 163 -8.57 23.04 5.47
CA ILE A 163 -7.93 21.77 5.10
C ILE A 163 -6.99 21.29 6.21
N LEU A 164 -6.13 22.18 6.74
CA LEU A 164 -5.24 21.85 7.86
C LEU A 164 -6.05 21.36 9.06
N ASN A 165 -7.14 22.05 9.42
CA ASN A 165 -8.03 21.62 10.51
C ASN A 165 -8.60 20.20 10.29
N ARG A 166 -8.94 19.83 9.04
CA ARG A 166 -9.36 18.46 8.71
C ARG A 166 -8.21 17.45 8.87
N ILE A 167 -7.01 17.80 8.43
CA ILE A 167 -5.81 16.94 8.62
C ILE A 167 -5.53 16.73 10.11
N HIS A 168 -5.59 17.78 10.93
CA HIS A 168 -5.44 17.67 12.39
C HIS A 168 -6.53 16.77 12.99
N ALA A 169 -7.80 16.93 12.57
CA ALA A 169 -8.90 16.13 13.07
C ALA A 169 -8.77 14.64 12.71
N LEU A 170 -8.22 14.32 11.53
CA LEU A 170 -7.90 12.93 11.13
C LEU A 170 -6.77 12.38 11.99
N GLY A 171 -5.64 13.09 12.07
CA GLY A 171 -4.50 12.65 12.88
C GLY A 171 -4.81 12.46 14.37
N ALA A 172 -5.75 13.23 14.92
CA ALA A 172 -6.17 13.10 16.31
C ALA A 172 -6.99 11.82 16.59
N LYS A 173 -7.74 11.30 15.61
CA LYS A 173 -8.51 10.05 15.76
C LYS A 173 -7.60 8.83 15.77
N ASP A 174 -6.48 8.91 15.07
CA ASP A 174 -5.61 7.78 14.77
C ASP A 174 -4.33 7.76 15.64
N LYS A 175 -4.33 8.54 16.73
CA LYS A 175 -3.16 8.65 17.61
C LYS A 175 -2.99 7.37 18.42
N VAL A 176 -2.00 6.56 18.03
CA VAL A 176 -1.59 5.37 18.78
C VAL A 176 -0.46 5.75 19.75
N GLU A 177 -0.65 5.48 21.04
CA GLU A 177 0.41 5.64 22.03
C GLU A 177 1.53 4.61 21.77
N SER A 178 2.69 5.09 21.32
CA SER A 178 3.87 4.25 21.15
C SER A 178 4.59 4.10 22.49
N LYS A 179 4.68 2.88 23.02
CA LYS A 179 5.49 2.59 24.21
C LYS A 179 6.95 2.39 23.81
N MET A 180 7.81 3.21 24.37
CA MET A 180 9.26 3.09 24.16
C MET A 180 9.85 2.10 25.15
N ASP A 181 10.73 1.23 24.65
CA ASP A 181 11.60 0.46 25.54
C ASP A 181 12.80 1.33 25.96
N ILE A 182 12.71 1.88 27.17
CA ILE A 182 13.75 2.72 27.77
C ILE A 182 15.07 1.96 28.03
N ASN A 183 15.06 0.63 28.00
CA ASN A 183 16.24 -0.18 28.28
C ASN A 183 17.11 -0.44 27.04
N TYR A 184 16.57 -0.24 25.84
CA TYR A 184 17.30 -0.48 24.60
C TYR A 184 18.29 0.66 24.30
N LYS A 185 19.57 0.32 24.12
CA LYS A 185 20.63 1.30 23.81
C LYS A 185 20.85 1.41 22.30
N CYS A 186 20.32 2.46 21.69
CA CYS A 186 20.49 2.79 20.27
C CYS A 186 21.90 3.37 19.93
N ASP A 187 22.99 2.84 20.49
CA ASP A 187 24.33 3.45 20.37
C ASP A 187 24.91 3.34 18.95
N LYS A 188 24.54 2.29 18.19
CA LYS A 188 24.93 2.13 16.78
C LYS A 188 24.17 3.12 15.91
N GLU A 189 22.88 3.24 16.12
CA GLU A 189 21.96 4.12 15.38
C GLU A 189 22.30 5.59 15.62
N LYS A 190 22.64 5.98 16.86
CA LYS A 190 23.13 7.33 17.16
C LYS A 190 24.41 7.68 16.38
N ARG A 191 25.35 6.73 16.25
CA ARG A 191 26.56 6.94 15.45
C ARG A 191 26.25 7.06 13.96
N LEU A 192 25.27 6.30 13.46
CA LEU A 192 24.80 6.43 12.08
C LEU A 192 24.14 7.79 11.82
N VAL A 193 23.29 8.28 12.74
CA VAL A 193 22.69 9.61 12.65
C VAL A 193 23.78 10.68 12.64
N GLN A 194 24.75 10.62 13.55
CA GLN A 194 25.88 11.56 13.56
C GLN A 194 26.71 11.50 12.26
N TRP A 195 26.93 10.30 11.72
CA TRP A 195 27.60 10.14 10.43
C TRP A 195 26.80 10.78 9.29
N ALA A 196 25.48 10.59 9.27
CA ALA A 196 24.62 11.20 8.26
C ALA A 196 24.66 12.73 8.36
N GLU A 197 24.58 13.29 9.56
CA GLU A 197 24.70 14.73 9.84
C GLU A 197 26.04 15.31 9.37
N ASN A 198 27.15 14.62 9.65
CA ASN A 198 28.48 15.00 9.19
C ASN A 198 28.61 15.00 7.66
N ASN A 199 27.73 14.27 6.95
CA ASN A 199 27.65 14.23 5.49
C ASN A 199 26.50 15.09 4.93
N GLY A 200 25.93 16.00 5.73
CA GLY A 200 24.90 16.96 5.31
C GLY A 200 23.45 16.50 5.52
N GLY A 201 23.25 15.32 6.12
CA GLY A 201 21.94 14.86 6.58
C GLY A 201 21.36 15.79 7.64
N LYS A 202 20.03 15.91 7.68
CA LYS A 202 19.33 16.63 8.75
C LYS A 202 18.17 15.79 9.23
N THR A 203 17.98 15.71 10.53
CA THR A 203 16.88 14.97 11.14
C THR A 203 16.26 15.77 12.27
N ARG A 204 14.93 15.76 12.33
CA ARG A 204 14.14 16.21 13.49
C ARG A 204 13.62 15.01 14.30
N LEU A 205 14.14 13.82 13.97
CA LEU A 205 13.76 12.54 14.55
C LEU A 205 14.92 11.91 15.32
N GLN A 206 14.58 11.15 16.36
CA GLN A 206 15.49 10.32 17.13
C GLN A 206 15.16 8.85 16.90
N ILE A 207 16.18 8.01 16.72
CA ILE A 207 15.98 6.56 16.62
C ILE A 207 15.76 5.95 18.02
N ALA A 208 14.69 5.18 18.17
CA ALA A 208 14.27 4.55 19.41
C ALA A 208 13.84 3.10 19.17
N TYR A 209 13.74 2.30 20.23
CA TYR A 209 13.08 1.00 20.20
C TYR A 209 11.64 1.15 20.68
N ILE A 210 10.71 0.65 19.89
CA ILE A 210 9.27 0.82 20.04
C ILE A 210 8.66 -0.56 20.20
N GLU A 211 7.92 -0.75 21.29
CA GLU A 211 7.27 -2.02 21.60
C GLU A 211 6.34 -2.43 20.44
N GLY A 212 6.50 -3.67 19.95
CA GLY A 212 5.72 -4.20 18.81
C GLY A 212 6.20 -3.77 17.42
N ALA A 213 6.96 -2.68 17.29
CA ALA A 213 7.47 -2.19 15.99
C ALA A 213 8.98 -2.33 15.81
N GLY A 214 9.71 -2.68 16.88
CA GLY A 214 11.17 -2.80 16.86
C GLY A 214 11.84 -1.42 16.79
N ARG A 215 12.88 -1.28 15.98
CA ARG A 215 13.58 0.01 15.84
C ARG A 215 12.73 0.94 14.98
N GLY A 216 12.53 2.17 15.44
CA GLY A 216 11.74 3.19 14.75
C GLY A 216 12.29 4.59 14.98
N ALA A 217 11.62 5.60 14.45
CA ALA A 217 11.98 7.00 14.62
C ALA A 217 10.86 7.78 15.33
N ILE A 218 11.21 8.56 16.35
CA ILE A 218 10.28 9.42 17.10
C ILE A 218 10.59 10.89 16.86
N ALA A 219 9.57 11.75 16.92
CA ALA A 219 9.77 13.19 16.78
C ALA A 219 10.44 13.79 18.02
N MET A 220 11.47 14.62 17.83
CA MET A 220 12.17 15.32 18.92
C MET A 220 11.47 16.62 19.35
N GLU A 221 10.51 17.08 18.56
CA GLU A 221 9.72 18.29 18.76
C GLU A 221 8.39 18.14 18.02
N ASP A 222 7.45 19.05 18.24
CA ASP A 222 6.20 19.07 17.48
C ASP A 222 6.48 19.47 16.02
N LEU A 223 6.01 18.64 15.10
CA LEU A 223 6.16 18.80 13.65
C LEU A 223 4.80 19.04 13.00
N GLU A 224 4.73 20.06 12.15
CA GLU A 224 3.50 20.46 11.46
C GLU A 224 3.44 19.97 10.01
N VAL A 225 2.25 20.07 9.39
CA VAL A 225 2.06 19.70 7.98
C VAL A 225 3.01 20.51 7.07
N GLY A 226 3.82 19.78 6.28
CA GLY A 226 4.82 20.32 5.38
C GLY A 226 6.22 20.46 5.99
N ASP A 227 6.39 20.27 7.30
CA ASP A 227 7.70 20.22 7.93
C ASP A 227 8.51 19.03 7.42
N ILE A 228 9.82 19.20 7.29
CA ILE A 228 10.73 18.13 6.85
C ILE A 228 11.23 17.38 8.07
N ALA A 229 10.76 16.14 8.26
CA ALA A 229 11.19 15.30 9.37
C ALA A 229 12.61 14.77 9.18
N LEU A 230 12.96 14.42 7.94
CA LEU A 230 14.26 13.91 7.55
C LEU A 230 14.67 14.47 6.18
N GLU A 231 15.95 14.82 6.02
CA GLU A 231 16.56 15.24 4.77
C GLU A 231 17.89 14.50 4.57
N ILE A 232 18.00 13.74 3.49
CA ILE A 232 19.15 12.88 3.16
C ILE A 232 19.80 13.35 1.85
N PRO A 233 21.05 13.85 1.85
CA PRO A 233 21.77 14.20 0.64
C PRO A 233 21.91 13.02 -0.32
N ALA A 234 21.78 13.27 -1.63
CA ALA A 234 21.91 12.23 -2.65
C ALA A 234 23.28 11.51 -2.62
N SER A 235 24.33 12.16 -2.10
CA SER A 235 25.68 11.60 -1.97
C SER A 235 25.82 10.46 -0.95
N ILE A 236 24.86 10.32 -0.02
CA ILE A 236 24.85 9.23 0.97
C ILE A 236 23.72 8.23 0.76
N ILE A 237 22.98 8.34 -0.35
CA ILE A 237 22.02 7.33 -0.79
C ILE A 237 22.78 6.18 -1.45
N ILE A 238 22.47 4.95 -1.06
CA ILE A 238 23.07 3.74 -1.63
C ILE A 238 22.21 3.30 -2.81
N SER A 239 22.78 3.26 -4.02
CA SER A 239 22.10 2.87 -5.26
C SER A 239 23.01 2.02 -6.15
N GLU A 240 22.46 1.51 -7.25
CA GLU A 240 23.18 0.80 -8.33
C GLU A 240 24.43 1.55 -8.83
N ASP A 241 24.46 2.89 -8.73
CA ASP A 241 25.58 3.71 -9.18
C ASP A 241 26.88 3.42 -8.41
N LEU A 242 26.78 2.86 -7.20
CA LEU A 242 27.94 2.39 -6.44
C LEU A 242 28.52 1.12 -7.08
N VAL A 243 27.65 0.22 -7.55
CA VAL A 243 28.08 -1.03 -8.19
C VAL A 243 28.78 -0.75 -9.52
N HIS A 244 28.27 0.21 -10.30
CA HIS A 244 28.85 0.67 -11.58
C HIS A 244 30.32 1.11 -11.47
N LYS A 245 30.78 1.50 -10.27
CA LYS A 245 32.14 1.96 -9.99
C LYS A 245 33.10 0.83 -9.60
N THR A 246 32.62 -0.41 -9.56
CA THR A 246 33.39 -1.58 -9.09
C THR A 246 33.66 -2.57 -10.22
N ASP A 247 34.69 -3.41 -10.03
CA ASP A 247 35.03 -4.48 -10.98
C ASP A 247 33.91 -5.54 -11.09
N MET A 248 33.04 -5.64 -10.07
CA MET A 248 31.86 -6.51 -10.07
C MET A 248 30.93 -6.21 -11.25
N TYR A 249 30.70 -4.93 -11.56
CA TYR A 249 29.79 -4.54 -12.64
C TYR A 249 30.25 -5.07 -14.00
N GLN A 250 31.56 -5.08 -14.28
CA GLN A 250 32.11 -5.54 -15.56
C GLN A 250 31.85 -7.02 -15.85
N ILE A 251 31.61 -7.80 -14.78
CA ILE A 251 31.26 -9.22 -14.87
C ILE A 251 29.74 -9.36 -14.95
N LEU A 252 29.02 -8.78 -13.98
CA LEU A 252 27.57 -8.94 -13.87
C LEU A 252 26.81 -8.37 -15.07
N ALA A 253 27.27 -7.26 -15.66
CA ALA A 253 26.63 -6.65 -16.83
C ALA A 253 26.68 -7.51 -18.11
N LYS A 254 27.50 -8.57 -18.13
CA LYS A 254 27.59 -9.52 -19.25
C LYS A 254 26.64 -10.71 -19.10
N ILE A 255 26.04 -10.87 -17.93
CA ILE A 255 25.12 -11.97 -17.63
C ILE A 255 23.73 -11.57 -18.11
N ASP A 256 23.16 -12.37 -19.00
CA ASP A 256 21.82 -12.13 -19.51
C ASP A 256 20.79 -12.21 -18.40
N GLY A 257 19.80 -11.30 -18.42
CA GLY A 257 18.77 -11.21 -17.38
C GLY A 257 19.23 -10.63 -16.02
N MET A 258 20.47 -10.16 -15.88
CA MET A 258 20.95 -9.54 -14.64
C MET A 258 20.30 -8.17 -14.40
N SER A 259 19.51 -8.03 -13.33
CA SER A 259 18.91 -6.76 -12.91
C SER A 259 19.87 -5.94 -12.04
N SER A 260 19.67 -4.62 -12.00
CA SER A 260 20.48 -3.75 -11.14
C SER A 260 20.17 -3.92 -9.66
N GLU A 261 18.94 -4.35 -9.31
CA GLU A 261 18.60 -4.81 -7.97
C GLU A 261 19.46 -5.99 -7.54
N THR A 262 19.58 -7.03 -8.38
CA THR A 262 20.42 -8.20 -8.07
C THR A 262 21.90 -7.81 -7.95
N MET A 263 22.39 -6.92 -8.83
CA MET A 263 23.76 -6.40 -8.70
C MET A 263 23.99 -5.68 -7.37
N SER A 264 23.03 -4.86 -6.93
CA SER A 264 23.12 -4.11 -5.67
C SER A 264 23.07 -5.01 -4.43
N LEU A 265 22.29 -6.09 -4.52
CA LEU A 265 22.25 -7.15 -3.52
C LEU A 265 23.60 -7.84 -3.40
N LEU A 266 24.17 -8.34 -4.50
CA LEU A 266 25.47 -9.01 -4.51
C LEU A 266 26.59 -8.08 -4.02
N TRP A 267 26.55 -6.81 -4.42
CA TRP A 267 27.48 -5.80 -3.92
C TRP A 267 27.38 -5.65 -2.40
N SER A 268 26.17 -5.63 -1.84
CA SER A 268 25.94 -5.48 -0.41
C SER A 268 26.49 -6.65 0.41
N MET A 269 26.46 -7.87 -0.14
CA MET A 269 27.04 -9.06 0.50
C MET A 269 28.54 -8.88 0.77
N LYS A 270 29.28 -8.34 -0.22
CA LYS A 270 30.71 -8.04 -0.06
C LYS A 270 30.95 -6.79 0.78
N GLU A 271 30.20 -5.72 0.51
CA GLU A 271 30.43 -4.41 1.12
C GLU A 271 30.20 -4.41 2.63
N LYS A 272 29.29 -5.25 3.13
CA LYS A 272 29.07 -5.49 4.57
C LYS A 272 30.36 -5.80 5.33
N TYR A 273 31.30 -6.51 4.70
CA TYR A 273 32.58 -6.92 5.31
C TYR A 273 33.76 -6.01 4.94
N ASN A 274 33.54 -5.01 4.09
CA ASN A 274 34.57 -4.06 3.68
C ASN A 274 34.82 -3.01 4.77
N CYS A 275 35.91 -3.15 5.52
CA CYS A 275 36.27 -2.22 6.61
C CYS A 275 36.57 -0.79 6.14
N ASN A 276 36.88 -0.60 4.85
CA ASN A 276 37.14 0.70 4.26
C ASN A 276 35.89 1.31 3.58
N SER A 277 34.73 0.64 3.67
CA SER A 277 33.50 1.15 3.09
C SER A 277 33.10 2.47 3.73
N GLN A 278 32.71 3.45 2.90
CA GLN A 278 32.05 4.67 3.35
C GLN A 278 30.76 4.37 4.14
N PHE A 279 30.10 3.26 3.81
CA PHE A 279 28.83 2.83 4.40
C PHE A 279 29.00 1.79 5.51
N LYS A 280 30.23 1.55 5.98
CA LYS A 280 30.51 0.58 7.05
C LYS A 280 29.63 0.81 8.29
N ILE A 281 29.44 2.08 8.66
CA ILE A 281 28.62 2.46 9.81
C ILE A 281 27.14 2.11 9.61
N TYR A 282 26.62 2.20 8.39
CA TYR A 282 25.26 1.79 8.05
C TYR A 282 25.12 0.27 8.16
N PHE A 283 26.01 -0.49 7.52
CA PHE A 283 26.01 -1.95 7.59
C PHE A 283 26.13 -2.47 9.03
N ASP A 284 26.93 -1.81 9.88
CA ASP A 284 27.07 -2.18 11.30
C ASP A 284 25.80 -1.99 12.14
N THR A 285 24.87 -1.16 11.67
CA THR A 285 23.56 -0.94 12.30
C THR A 285 22.50 -1.93 11.86
N LEU A 286 22.68 -2.61 10.72
CA LEU A 286 21.71 -3.57 10.22
C LEU A 286 21.61 -4.80 11.14
N PRO A 287 20.45 -5.48 11.18
CA PRO A 287 20.30 -6.67 11.98
C PRO A 287 21.11 -7.82 11.36
N GLU A 288 21.56 -8.75 12.21
CA GLU A 288 22.26 -9.96 11.73
C GLU A 288 21.32 -10.88 10.95
N ASN A 289 20.04 -10.93 11.35
CA ASN A 289 18.97 -11.66 10.68
C ASN A 289 17.76 -10.75 10.53
N PHE A 290 17.05 -10.85 9.42
CA PHE A 290 15.76 -10.20 9.26
C PHE A 290 14.64 -11.16 9.66
N ASN A 291 13.56 -10.60 10.19
CA ASN A 291 12.41 -11.37 10.63
C ASN A 291 11.31 -11.33 9.56
N THR A 292 11.59 -11.73 8.32
CA THR A 292 10.60 -11.72 7.21
C THR A 292 9.98 -13.10 6.98
N GLY A 293 8.88 -13.15 6.21
CA GLY A 293 8.29 -14.41 5.73
C GLY A 293 9.28 -15.32 5.00
N LEU A 294 10.29 -14.73 4.33
CA LEU A 294 11.34 -15.48 3.64
C LEU A 294 12.24 -16.27 4.59
N SER A 295 12.27 -15.90 5.87
CA SER A 295 13.03 -16.58 6.94
C SER A 295 12.16 -17.46 7.84
N PHE A 296 10.87 -17.66 7.54
CA PHE A 296 9.99 -18.50 8.36
C PHE A 296 10.51 -19.93 8.50
N GLY A 297 10.52 -20.44 9.72
CA GLY A 297 10.83 -21.83 10.02
C GLY A 297 9.72 -22.79 9.61
N VAL A 298 10.00 -24.09 9.68
CA VAL A 298 9.05 -25.15 9.30
C VAL A 298 7.74 -25.06 10.08
N GLU A 299 7.80 -24.78 11.39
CA GLU A 299 6.61 -24.65 12.23
C GLU A 299 5.73 -23.46 11.81
N ALA A 300 6.32 -22.32 11.47
CA ALA A 300 5.59 -21.15 10.99
C ALA A 300 4.94 -21.41 9.63
N ILE A 301 5.66 -22.09 8.73
CA ILE A 301 5.12 -22.52 7.44
C ILE A 301 3.94 -23.49 7.63
N MET A 302 4.06 -24.47 8.52
CA MET A 302 2.95 -25.37 8.85
C MET A 302 1.77 -24.64 9.49
N ALA A 303 2.01 -23.61 10.30
CA ALA A 303 0.94 -22.79 10.87
C ALA A 303 0.13 -22.05 9.79
N LEU A 304 0.75 -21.70 8.66
CA LEU A 304 0.09 -21.05 7.51
C LEU A 304 -0.72 -22.01 6.63
N ASP A 305 -0.71 -23.32 6.90
CA ASP A 305 -1.46 -24.30 6.11
C ASP A 305 -2.93 -23.89 5.93
N GLY A 306 -3.48 -24.14 4.73
CA GLY A 306 -4.82 -23.68 4.34
C GLY A 306 -4.95 -22.19 3.99
N THR A 307 -3.88 -21.39 4.08
CA THR A 307 -3.86 -19.99 3.62
C THR A 307 -3.14 -19.84 2.29
N LEU A 308 -3.49 -18.82 1.49
CA LEU A 308 -2.74 -18.47 0.28
C LEU A 308 -1.29 -18.05 0.57
N LEU A 309 -1.02 -17.48 1.74
CA LEU A 309 0.32 -17.03 2.14
C LEU A 309 1.31 -18.19 2.26
N PHE A 310 0.84 -19.40 2.59
CA PHE A 310 1.68 -20.60 2.60
C PHE A 310 2.33 -20.83 1.23
N GLU A 311 1.52 -20.89 0.17
CA GLU A 311 2.00 -21.12 -1.19
C GLU A 311 2.91 -19.98 -1.66
N GLU A 312 2.52 -18.74 -1.37
CA GLU A 312 3.27 -17.54 -1.74
C GLU A 312 4.69 -17.52 -1.14
N ILE A 313 4.83 -17.83 0.15
CA ILE A 313 6.14 -17.88 0.81
C ILE A 313 6.97 -19.05 0.28
N MET A 314 6.37 -20.23 0.08
CA MET A 314 7.07 -21.40 -0.45
C MET A 314 7.65 -21.11 -1.83
N GLN A 315 6.86 -20.53 -2.73
CA GLN A 315 7.29 -20.17 -4.07
C GLN A 315 8.31 -19.03 -4.06
N ALA A 316 8.16 -18.04 -3.18
CA ALA A 316 9.15 -16.97 -3.04
C ALA A 316 10.52 -17.54 -2.61
N LYS A 317 10.54 -18.47 -1.66
CA LYS A 317 11.77 -19.17 -1.23
C LYS A 317 12.37 -20.00 -2.36
N GLU A 318 11.57 -20.77 -3.09
CA GLU A 318 12.04 -21.55 -4.24
C GLU A 318 12.64 -20.65 -5.32
N HIS A 319 11.99 -19.52 -5.63
CA HIS A 319 12.51 -18.54 -6.57
C HIS A 319 13.89 -18.03 -6.16
N LEU A 320 14.07 -17.64 -4.88
CA LEU A 320 15.36 -17.17 -4.39
C LEU A 320 16.44 -18.25 -4.45
N HIS A 321 16.11 -19.50 -4.12
CA HIS A 321 17.03 -20.63 -4.25
C HIS A 321 17.48 -20.85 -5.70
N LEU A 322 16.54 -20.86 -6.65
CA LEU A 322 16.87 -20.98 -8.08
C LEU A 322 17.78 -19.83 -8.54
N ARG A 323 17.50 -18.60 -8.12
CA ARG A 323 18.36 -17.44 -8.44
C ARG A 323 19.75 -17.54 -7.84
N TYR A 324 19.88 -18.09 -6.63
CA TYR A 324 21.18 -18.33 -6.03
C TYR A 324 21.97 -19.39 -6.80
N ASP A 325 21.34 -20.52 -7.14
CA ASP A 325 21.97 -21.63 -7.86
C ASP A 325 22.36 -21.27 -9.32
N GLU A 326 21.64 -20.33 -9.94
CA GLU A 326 22.00 -19.75 -11.24
C GLU A 326 23.34 -18.98 -11.20
N LEU A 327 23.71 -18.44 -10.04
CA LEU A 327 24.87 -17.55 -9.88
C LEU A 327 26.05 -18.23 -9.18
N PHE A 328 25.77 -19.06 -8.16
CA PHE A 328 26.76 -19.67 -7.30
C PHE A 328 26.66 -21.21 -7.37
N PRO A 329 27.80 -21.92 -7.46
CA PRO A 329 29.17 -21.44 -7.22
C PRO A 329 29.88 -20.89 -8.46
N ALA A 330 29.23 -20.79 -9.62
CA ALA A 330 29.85 -20.44 -10.90
C ALA A 330 30.67 -19.12 -10.83
N LEU A 331 30.06 -18.03 -10.35
CA LEU A 331 30.72 -16.74 -10.21
C LEU A 331 31.95 -16.79 -9.30
N SER A 332 31.86 -17.52 -8.18
CA SER A 332 32.97 -17.67 -7.24
C SER A 332 34.11 -18.52 -7.79
N ASN A 333 33.81 -19.51 -8.63
CA ASN A 333 34.83 -20.33 -9.29
C ASN A 333 35.56 -19.55 -10.41
N GLU A 334 34.83 -18.76 -11.20
CA GLU A 334 35.39 -18.00 -12.32
C GLU A 334 36.12 -16.73 -11.86
N HIS A 335 35.63 -16.09 -10.79
CA HIS A 335 36.09 -14.78 -10.33
C HIS A 335 36.25 -14.71 -8.79
N PRO A 336 37.09 -15.56 -8.17
CA PRO A 336 37.20 -15.68 -6.71
C PRO A 336 37.66 -14.39 -6.00
N ASP A 337 38.47 -13.55 -6.65
CA ASP A 337 38.92 -12.26 -6.07
C ASP A 337 37.76 -11.24 -5.93
N ILE A 338 36.75 -11.38 -6.79
CA ILE A 338 35.59 -10.47 -6.82
C ILE A 338 34.43 -11.06 -6.01
N PHE A 339 34.21 -12.36 -6.14
CA PHE A 339 33.17 -13.14 -5.44
C PHE A 339 33.74 -14.23 -4.51
N PRO A 340 34.41 -13.89 -3.40
CA PRO A 340 34.99 -14.88 -2.49
C PRO A 340 33.93 -15.83 -1.92
N PRO A 341 34.05 -17.17 -2.07
CA PRO A 341 33.01 -18.13 -1.70
C PRO A 341 32.47 -17.96 -0.26
N GLU A 342 33.32 -17.55 0.67
CA GLU A 342 32.96 -17.33 2.07
C GLU A 342 31.98 -16.16 2.31
N LEU A 343 31.88 -15.22 1.36
CA LEU A 343 30.97 -14.09 1.44
C LEU A 343 29.68 -14.31 0.62
N TYR A 344 29.67 -15.31 -0.27
CA TYR A 344 28.56 -15.60 -1.17
C TYR A 344 27.93 -16.96 -0.88
N THR A 345 27.61 -17.20 0.39
CA THR A 345 26.81 -18.35 0.82
C THR A 345 25.32 -18.07 0.67
N TRP A 346 24.50 -19.12 0.72
CA TRP A 346 23.04 -19.00 0.70
C TRP A 346 22.52 -18.05 1.80
N GLU A 347 23.06 -18.15 3.01
CA GLU A 347 22.64 -17.33 4.14
C GLU A 347 22.93 -15.84 3.92
N GLN A 348 24.10 -15.51 3.34
CA GLN A 348 24.43 -14.13 3.01
C GLN A 348 23.59 -13.60 1.83
N PHE A 349 23.26 -14.46 0.87
CA PHE A 349 22.38 -14.11 -0.24
C PHE A 349 20.97 -13.79 0.24
N LEU A 350 20.38 -14.67 1.07
CA LEU A 350 19.07 -14.45 1.67
C LEU A 350 19.06 -13.19 2.54
N TRP A 351 20.08 -12.99 3.38
CA TRP A 351 20.21 -11.76 4.18
C TRP A 351 20.21 -10.49 3.31
N ALA A 352 20.90 -10.53 2.16
CA ALA A 352 20.94 -9.40 1.26
C ALA A 352 19.60 -9.22 0.52
N CYS A 353 18.90 -10.30 0.14
CA CYS A 353 17.52 -10.22 -0.36
C CYS A 353 16.62 -9.50 0.65
N GLU A 354 16.60 -9.96 1.89
CA GLU A 354 15.74 -9.40 2.93
C GLU A 354 16.09 -7.94 3.26
N LEU A 355 17.37 -7.56 3.23
CA LEU A 355 17.78 -6.16 3.36
C LEU A 355 17.15 -5.29 2.26
N TRP A 356 17.29 -5.69 1.00
CA TRP A 356 16.80 -4.85 -0.10
C TRP A 356 15.27 -4.86 -0.18
N TYR A 357 14.60 -5.97 0.11
CA TYR A 357 13.13 -6.03 0.10
C TYR A 357 12.49 -5.26 1.26
N SER A 358 13.11 -5.28 2.45
CA SER A 358 12.52 -4.63 3.64
C SER A 358 12.94 -3.16 3.84
N ASN A 359 14.09 -2.73 3.29
CA ASN A 359 14.64 -1.39 3.57
C ASN A 359 14.86 -0.50 2.33
N SER A 360 14.66 -1.00 1.11
CA SER A 360 14.84 -0.17 -0.07
C SER A 360 13.63 0.71 -0.39
N MET A 361 13.90 1.82 -1.07
CA MET A 361 12.91 2.78 -1.55
C MET A 361 13.22 3.09 -3.02
N LYS A 362 12.20 3.22 -3.87
CA LYS A 362 12.40 3.72 -5.25
C LYS A 362 12.49 5.25 -5.22
N ILE A 363 13.62 5.77 -5.68
CA ILE A 363 13.92 7.20 -5.66
C ILE A 363 14.08 7.72 -7.08
N LEU A 364 13.31 8.76 -7.44
CA LEU A 364 13.47 9.51 -8.68
C LEU A 364 14.55 10.58 -8.50
N PHE A 365 15.64 10.45 -9.26
CA PHE A 365 16.77 11.38 -9.21
C PHE A 365 16.59 12.55 -10.18
N ALA A 366 17.46 13.55 -10.06
CA ALA A 366 17.45 14.75 -10.91
C ALA A 366 17.70 14.46 -12.40
N ASP A 367 18.29 13.31 -12.73
CA ASP A 367 18.47 12.81 -14.11
C ASP A 367 17.21 12.16 -14.69
N GLY A 368 16.11 12.15 -13.94
CA GLY A 368 14.83 11.54 -14.33
C GLY A 368 14.82 10.01 -14.22
N LYS A 369 15.88 9.39 -13.69
CA LYS A 369 15.92 7.94 -13.50
C LYS A 369 15.38 7.53 -12.15
N LEU A 370 14.55 6.50 -12.15
CA LEU A 370 14.06 5.84 -10.95
C LEU A 370 15.06 4.74 -10.56
N ARG A 371 15.53 4.74 -9.32
CA ARG A 371 16.48 3.73 -8.81
C ARG A 371 15.99 3.14 -7.49
N THR A 372 16.19 1.83 -7.31
CA THR A 372 16.00 1.16 -6.01
C THR A 372 17.18 1.52 -5.11
N CYS A 373 16.93 2.09 -3.94
CA CYS A 373 17.98 2.64 -3.08
C CYS A 373 17.80 2.25 -1.61
N LEU A 374 18.89 2.03 -0.89
CA LEU A 374 18.88 2.05 0.57
C LEU A 374 19.14 3.48 1.05
N ILE A 375 18.33 3.93 2.00
CA ILE A 375 18.39 5.29 2.54
C ILE A 375 18.90 5.22 3.99
N PRO A 376 20.20 5.46 4.26
CA PRO A 376 20.71 5.52 5.63
C PRO A 376 19.89 6.49 6.48
N VAL A 377 19.60 6.10 7.72
CA VAL A 377 18.65 6.76 8.65
C VAL A 377 17.17 6.68 8.20
N GLY A 378 16.86 6.88 6.92
CA GLY A 378 15.50 6.79 6.39
C GLY A 378 14.86 5.41 6.55
N GLY A 379 15.67 4.35 6.53
CA GLY A 379 15.22 2.96 6.75
C GLY A 379 14.69 2.64 8.16
N PHE A 380 14.72 3.58 9.11
CA PHE A 380 14.11 3.43 10.44
C PHE A 380 12.69 4.01 10.55
N LEU A 381 12.16 4.62 9.49
CA LEU A 381 10.78 5.10 9.47
C LEU A 381 9.84 3.91 9.23
N ASN A 382 9.14 3.47 10.28
CA ASN A 382 8.21 2.34 10.20
C ASN A 382 6.93 2.66 9.41
N HIS A 383 6.20 1.61 9.06
CA HIS A 383 4.88 1.72 8.43
C HIS A 383 3.77 2.03 9.46
N SER A 384 2.68 2.64 8.98
CA SER A 384 1.41 2.75 9.69
C SER A 384 0.27 2.82 8.67
N LEU A 385 -0.93 2.34 9.05
CA LEU A 385 -2.17 2.59 8.32
C LEU A 385 -2.54 4.09 8.30
N HIS A 386 -1.98 4.87 9.24
CA HIS A 386 -2.18 6.31 9.40
C HIS A 386 -0.82 7.04 9.39
N PRO A 387 -0.06 6.97 8.29
CA PRO A 387 1.31 7.45 8.23
C PRO A 387 1.40 8.97 8.35
N HIS A 388 2.52 9.47 8.88
CA HIS A 388 2.84 10.90 8.93
C HIS A 388 3.37 11.39 7.59
N ILE A 389 4.08 10.53 6.86
CA ILE A 389 4.72 10.83 5.58
C ILE A 389 4.14 9.93 4.50
N VAL A 390 3.40 10.51 3.55
CA VAL A 390 2.93 9.78 2.35
C VAL A 390 3.65 10.19 1.07
N HIS A 391 4.24 11.39 1.03
CA HIS A 391 4.91 11.93 -0.14
C HIS A 391 6.42 11.97 0.07
N TYR A 392 7.13 11.01 -0.53
CA TYR A 392 8.57 10.92 -0.57
C TYR A 392 8.98 10.18 -1.86
N GLY A 393 10.27 9.96 -2.08
CA GLY A 393 10.75 9.18 -3.23
C GLY A 393 11.22 10.01 -4.43
N LYS A 394 11.45 11.32 -4.25
CA LYS A 394 12.06 12.17 -5.27
C LYS A 394 13.14 13.05 -4.67
N VAL A 395 14.30 13.10 -5.32
CA VAL A 395 15.37 14.04 -4.98
C VAL A 395 14.96 15.45 -5.40
N ASP A 396 15.01 16.37 -4.45
CA ASP A 396 14.83 17.79 -4.71
C ASP A 396 16.04 18.32 -5.50
N SER A 397 15.80 18.89 -6.68
CA SER A 397 16.86 19.35 -7.57
C SER A 397 17.59 20.60 -7.07
N ALA A 398 16.94 21.42 -6.22
CA ALA A 398 17.54 22.63 -5.68
C ALA A 398 18.51 22.32 -4.54
N THR A 399 18.18 21.35 -3.69
CA THR A 399 19.02 20.94 -2.55
C THR A 399 19.84 19.68 -2.80
N ASN A 400 19.58 18.96 -3.90
CA ASN A 400 20.16 17.65 -4.22
C ASN A 400 20.04 16.65 -3.06
N SER A 401 18.86 16.63 -2.42
CA SER A 401 18.55 15.82 -1.25
C SER A 401 17.16 15.19 -1.36
N LEU A 402 17.00 14.00 -0.79
CA LEU A 402 15.72 13.35 -0.57
C LEU A 402 15.10 13.90 0.72
N LYS A 403 13.85 14.38 0.65
CA LYS A 403 13.12 14.96 1.78
C LYS A 403 11.93 14.10 2.16
N PHE A 404 11.63 14.09 3.46
CA PHE A 404 10.49 13.40 4.05
C PHE A 404 9.54 14.42 4.70
N PRO A 405 8.70 15.12 3.91
CA PRO A 405 7.74 16.09 4.41
C PRO A 405 6.56 15.43 5.12
N LEU A 406 6.08 16.04 6.20
CA LEU A 406 4.89 15.59 6.90
C LEU A 406 3.60 15.93 6.14
N SER A 407 2.76 14.93 5.97
CA SER A 407 1.40 15.01 5.41
C SER A 407 0.34 15.17 6.49
N ARG A 408 0.67 14.83 7.75
CA ARG A 408 -0.08 15.16 8.97
C ARG A 408 0.89 15.48 10.12
N PRO A 409 0.46 16.23 11.15
CA PRO A 409 1.32 16.57 12.28
C PRO A 409 1.84 15.34 13.03
N CYS A 410 3.01 15.49 13.64
CA CYS A 410 3.64 14.50 14.52
C CYS A 410 4.04 15.18 15.82
N THR A 411 3.51 14.72 16.95
CA THR A 411 3.80 15.34 18.25
C THR A 411 5.11 14.85 18.84
N VAL A 412 5.77 15.66 19.68
CA VAL A 412 7.01 15.26 20.35
C VAL A 412 6.86 13.92 21.07
N GLY A 413 7.80 13.01 20.85
CA GLY A 413 7.80 11.65 21.39
C GLY A 413 6.90 10.65 20.65
N GLU A 414 6.06 11.10 19.71
CA GLU A 414 5.29 10.21 18.84
C GLU A 414 6.20 9.54 17.81
N GLN A 415 5.92 8.27 17.48
CA GLN A 415 6.58 7.59 16.39
C GLN A 415 6.18 8.24 15.06
N CYS A 416 7.16 8.71 14.29
CA CYS A 416 6.95 9.24 12.95
C CYS A 416 7.01 8.09 11.95
N CYS A 417 5.86 7.71 11.41
CA CYS A 417 5.74 6.63 10.43
C CYS A 417 5.66 7.19 9.00
N LEU A 418 6.14 6.42 8.03
CA LEU A 418 5.89 6.67 6.62
C LEU A 418 5.00 5.58 6.02
N SER A 419 4.49 5.80 4.82
CA SER A 419 3.77 4.75 4.12
C SER A 419 4.69 3.89 3.27
N TYR A 420 4.76 2.57 3.50
CA TYR A 420 5.48 1.65 2.62
C TYR A 420 4.75 1.45 1.28
N GLY A 421 3.43 1.62 1.26
CA GLY A 421 2.59 1.31 0.11
C GLY A 421 1.21 0.87 0.53
N ASN A 422 0.34 0.58 -0.43
CA ASN A 422 -0.97 -0.03 -0.22
C ASN A 422 -0.81 -1.55 -0.23
N PHE A 423 -0.20 -2.09 0.81
CA PHE A 423 0.15 -3.50 0.90
C PHE A 423 -0.80 -4.28 1.79
N SER A 424 -1.13 -5.51 1.37
CA SER A 424 -1.83 -6.48 2.19
C SER A 424 -0.93 -7.00 3.31
N GLY A 425 -1.55 -7.58 4.35
CA GLY A 425 -0.84 -8.26 5.43
C GLY A 425 0.04 -9.41 4.91
N SER A 426 -0.39 -10.13 3.87
CA SER A 426 0.44 -11.17 3.23
C SER A 426 1.72 -10.59 2.63
N HIS A 427 1.66 -9.42 1.99
CA HIS A 427 2.84 -8.74 1.45
C HIS A 427 3.75 -8.20 2.56
N LEU A 428 3.16 -7.57 3.59
CA LEU A 428 3.89 -7.01 4.72
C LEU A 428 4.62 -8.10 5.52
N ILE A 429 4.00 -9.26 5.75
CA ILE A 429 4.67 -10.41 6.37
C ILE A 429 5.82 -10.90 5.50
N THR A 430 5.56 -11.11 4.20
CA THR A 430 6.54 -11.72 3.30
C THR A 430 7.83 -10.91 3.22
N PHE A 431 7.73 -9.59 3.04
CA PHE A 431 8.89 -8.75 2.73
C PHE A 431 9.35 -7.84 3.87
N TYR A 432 8.49 -7.56 4.86
CA TYR A 432 8.81 -6.64 5.96
C TYR A 432 8.71 -7.28 7.35
N GLY A 433 8.04 -8.43 7.49
CA GLY A 433 8.06 -9.19 8.73
C GLY A 433 7.10 -8.75 9.82
N PHE A 434 5.99 -8.09 9.47
CA PHE A 434 5.01 -7.63 10.44
C PHE A 434 3.60 -7.57 9.87
N LEU A 435 2.60 -7.52 10.77
CA LEU A 435 1.23 -7.12 10.47
C LEU A 435 0.96 -5.73 11.04
N PRO A 436 0.30 -4.84 10.28
CA PRO A 436 -0.03 -3.51 10.78
C PRO A 436 -1.09 -3.61 11.88
N GLN A 437 -0.99 -2.73 12.87
CA GLN A 437 -2.02 -2.63 13.91
C GLN A 437 -3.29 -1.96 13.35
N GLY A 438 -4.44 -2.61 13.54
CA GLY A 438 -5.74 -2.13 13.08
C GLY A 438 -6.29 -2.93 11.90
N ASP A 439 -7.43 -2.51 11.37
CA ASP A 439 -8.07 -3.17 10.23
C ASP A 439 -7.50 -2.59 8.92
N ASN A 440 -6.61 -3.35 8.27
CA ASN A 440 -6.00 -2.94 7.00
C ASN A 440 -7.01 -3.09 5.84
N PRO A 441 -7.38 -2.00 5.12
CA PRO A 441 -8.34 -2.08 4.03
C PRO A 441 -7.86 -2.91 2.82
N TYR A 442 -6.55 -3.20 2.76
CA TYR A 442 -5.91 -3.99 1.70
C TYR A 442 -5.79 -5.48 2.05
N ASP A 443 -6.30 -5.92 3.20
CA ASP A 443 -6.41 -7.33 3.53
C ASP A 443 -7.61 -7.94 2.79
N VAL A 444 -7.35 -8.32 1.54
CA VAL A 444 -8.32 -8.91 0.62
C VAL A 444 -8.03 -10.40 0.41
N ILE A 445 -9.08 -11.18 0.17
CA ILE A 445 -8.99 -12.57 -0.32
C ILE A 445 -9.42 -12.56 -1.79
N PRO A 446 -8.51 -12.85 -2.73
CA PRO A 446 -8.86 -12.97 -4.14
C PRO A 446 -9.75 -14.21 -4.37
N LEU A 447 -10.67 -14.09 -5.31
CA LEU A 447 -11.56 -15.16 -5.76
C LEU A 447 -11.34 -15.38 -7.25
N ASP A 448 -10.94 -16.59 -7.61
CA ASP A 448 -10.76 -17.03 -8.99
C ASP A 448 -12.00 -17.79 -9.47
N PHE A 449 -12.53 -17.39 -10.62
CA PHE A 449 -13.65 -18.05 -11.30
C PHE A 449 -13.18 -18.55 -12.67
N ASP A 450 -13.48 -19.81 -13.01
CA ASP A 450 -13.09 -20.38 -14.31
C ASP A 450 -13.82 -19.66 -15.47
N VAL A 451 -13.03 -19.12 -16.41
CA VAL A 451 -13.45 -18.16 -17.46
C VAL A 451 -14.24 -18.82 -18.61
N ASP A 452 -14.42 -20.14 -18.60
CA ASP A 452 -14.98 -20.90 -19.73
C ASP A 452 -16.50 -20.68 -20.00
N GLN A 453 -17.16 -19.70 -19.37
CA GLN A 453 -18.62 -19.55 -19.47
C GLN A 453 -19.18 -18.15 -19.77
N VAL A 454 -18.38 -17.12 -20.09
CA VAL A 454 -18.97 -15.77 -20.33
C VAL A 454 -18.32 -14.99 -21.49
N ASP A 455 -18.24 -15.60 -22.66
CA ASP A 455 -17.78 -14.95 -23.91
C ASP A 455 -18.82 -13.98 -24.55
N SER A 456 -19.80 -13.46 -23.80
CA SER A 456 -20.88 -12.67 -24.43
C SER A 456 -21.54 -11.58 -23.56
N ILE A 457 -20.77 -10.78 -22.81
CA ILE A 457 -21.35 -9.65 -22.06
C ILE A 457 -20.47 -8.39 -22.16
N GLU A 458 -20.49 -7.74 -23.33
CA GLU A 458 -19.80 -6.45 -23.58
C GLU A 458 -20.58 -5.19 -23.12
N ASP A 459 -21.83 -5.30 -22.66
CA ASP A 459 -22.73 -4.13 -22.60
C ASP A 459 -22.84 -3.40 -21.24
N CYS A 460 -21.98 -3.68 -20.25
CA CYS A 460 -21.95 -2.86 -19.03
C CYS A 460 -20.52 -2.66 -18.48
N PRO A 461 -19.81 -1.61 -18.94
CA PRO A 461 -18.38 -1.47 -18.69
C PRO A 461 -18.02 -0.91 -17.30
N LEU A 462 -18.99 -0.70 -16.39
CA LEU A 462 -18.75 -0.27 -15.00
C LEU A 462 -18.29 -1.44 -14.11
N TYR A 463 -18.66 -2.67 -14.47
CA TYR A 463 -18.53 -3.88 -13.63
C TYR A 463 -17.67 -4.99 -14.26
N ASN A 464 -16.96 -4.68 -15.35
CA ASN A 464 -16.11 -5.68 -16.01
C ASN A 464 -14.78 -5.83 -15.26
N TRP A 465 -14.85 -6.49 -14.11
CA TRP A 465 -13.67 -6.93 -13.36
C TRP A 465 -13.37 -8.37 -13.78
N SER A 466 -12.13 -8.61 -14.23
CA SER A 466 -11.67 -9.96 -14.59
C SER A 466 -11.30 -10.81 -13.37
N SER A 467 -11.03 -10.15 -12.25
CA SER A 467 -10.72 -10.77 -10.97
C SER A 467 -11.63 -10.18 -9.90
N HIS A 468 -12.07 -11.04 -8.99
CA HIS A 468 -12.93 -10.65 -7.89
C HIS A 468 -12.20 -10.85 -6.56
N MET A 469 -12.66 -10.15 -5.55
CA MET A 469 -12.08 -10.19 -4.22
C MET A 469 -13.13 -9.92 -3.15
N VAL A 470 -12.83 -10.36 -1.94
CA VAL A 470 -13.59 -10.05 -0.73
C VAL A 470 -12.67 -9.48 0.34
N ARG A 471 -13.24 -8.80 1.32
CA ARG A 471 -12.54 -8.31 2.51
C ARG A 471 -13.46 -8.40 3.72
N GLY A 472 -12.94 -8.08 4.91
CA GLY A 472 -13.74 -8.04 6.12
C GLY A 472 -14.99 -7.16 5.98
N THR A 473 -16.18 -7.72 6.22
CA THR A 473 -17.45 -7.00 5.99
C THR A 473 -17.70 -5.87 7.01
N TRP A 474 -16.91 -5.83 8.09
CA TRP A 474 -16.86 -4.70 9.03
C TRP A 474 -16.35 -3.40 8.39
N LEU A 475 -15.73 -3.46 7.20
CA LEU A 475 -15.33 -2.30 6.41
C LEU A 475 -16.41 -1.87 5.40
N SER A 476 -17.60 -2.49 5.42
CA SER A 476 -18.73 -2.13 4.56
C SER A 476 -19.78 -1.35 5.34
N ASN A 477 -20.14 -0.18 4.82
CA ASN A 477 -21.17 0.67 5.41
C ASN A 477 -22.60 0.29 4.98
N ASN A 478 -22.76 -0.49 3.90
CA ASN A 478 -24.08 -0.86 3.40
C ASN A 478 -24.40 -2.34 3.63
N GLN A 479 -25.27 -2.58 4.61
CA GLN A 479 -25.81 -3.89 4.97
C GLN A 479 -27.25 -4.08 4.49
N ASN A 480 -27.78 -3.17 3.67
CA ASN A 480 -29.14 -3.23 3.16
C ASN A 480 -29.31 -4.36 2.14
N ILE A 481 -30.57 -4.65 1.81
CA ILE A 481 -30.92 -5.63 0.80
C ILE A 481 -30.28 -5.31 -0.56
N PHE A 482 -29.86 -6.35 -1.27
CA PHE A 482 -29.01 -6.31 -2.47
C PHE A 482 -27.54 -5.94 -2.24
N TYR A 483 -27.09 -5.74 -0.99
CA TYR A 483 -25.68 -5.43 -0.69
C TYR A 483 -25.10 -6.34 0.39
N TYR A 484 -25.83 -6.52 1.51
CA TYR A 484 -25.47 -7.48 2.57
C TYR A 484 -24.08 -7.30 3.19
N GLY A 485 -23.44 -6.14 3.01
CA GLY A 485 -22.06 -5.90 3.41
C GLY A 485 -21.01 -6.53 2.49
N LEU A 486 -21.41 -7.08 1.36
CA LEU A 486 -20.56 -7.77 0.38
C LEU A 486 -20.21 -6.84 -0.79
N PRO A 487 -19.09 -7.11 -1.50
CA PRO A 487 -18.67 -6.27 -2.61
C PRO A 487 -19.66 -6.32 -3.78
N LEU A 488 -20.19 -5.16 -4.17
CA LEU A 488 -21.15 -5.05 -5.26
C LEU A 488 -20.63 -5.61 -6.60
N PRO A 489 -19.37 -5.37 -7.02
CA PRO A 489 -18.88 -5.99 -8.26
C PRO A 489 -18.94 -7.52 -8.26
N LEU A 490 -18.68 -8.17 -7.11
CA LEU A 490 -18.81 -9.62 -6.97
C LEU A 490 -20.27 -10.06 -7.05
N LEU A 491 -21.16 -9.38 -6.30
CA LEU A 491 -22.58 -9.72 -6.31
C LEU A 491 -23.16 -9.59 -7.73
N ASP A 492 -22.85 -8.50 -8.42
CA ASP A 492 -23.33 -8.27 -9.79
C ASP A 492 -22.80 -9.30 -10.78
N TYR A 493 -21.55 -9.73 -10.63
CA TYR A 493 -20.98 -10.83 -11.40
C TYR A 493 -21.75 -12.14 -11.17
N LEU A 494 -21.95 -12.54 -9.91
CA LEU A 494 -22.64 -13.79 -9.55
C LEU A 494 -24.12 -13.77 -9.95
N ARG A 495 -24.79 -12.62 -9.81
CA ARG A 495 -26.17 -12.43 -10.28
C ARG A 495 -26.29 -12.62 -11.79
N ARG A 496 -25.37 -12.04 -12.57
CA ARG A 496 -25.36 -12.17 -14.03
C ARG A 496 -25.05 -13.60 -14.48
N ALA A 497 -24.16 -14.29 -13.78
CA ALA A 497 -23.87 -15.70 -14.04
C ALA A 497 -25.12 -16.58 -13.88
N ARG A 498 -26.01 -16.23 -12.94
CA ARG A 498 -27.28 -16.95 -12.71
C ARG A 498 -28.44 -16.46 -13.60
N SER A 499 -28.52 -15.16 -13.88
CA SER A 499 -29.56 -14.55 -14.71
C SER A 499 -28.95 -13.56 -15.71
N PRO A 500 -28.83 -13.93 -17.00
CA PRO A 500 -28.21 -13.07 -18.02
C PRO A 500 -29.01 -11.80 -18.39
N MET A 501 -30.29 -11.73 -18.00
CA MET A 501 -31.13 -10.57 -18.28
C MET A 501 -30.90 -9.47 -17.22
N PRO A 502 -30.69 -8.20 -17.62
CA PRO A 502 -30.52 -7.09 -16.68
C PRO A 502 -31.72 -6.97 -15.74
N PHE A 503 -31.47 -6.54 -14.50
CA PHE A 503 -32.51 -6.18 -13.51
C PHE A 503 -33.68 -5.45 -14.17
N SER A 504 -34.78 -6.16 -14.36
CA SER A 504 -36.02 -5.57 -14.86
C SER A 504 -36.90 -5.31 -13.66
N LYS A 505 -37.34 -4.06 -13.45
CA LYS A 505 -38.28 -3.66 -12.38
C LYS A 505 -39.62 -4.44 -12.38
N SER A 506 -39.82 -5.36 -13.32
CA SER A 506 -41.02 -6.18 -13.49
C SER A 506 -41.15 -7.34 -12.50
N SER A 507 -40.12 -7.78 -11.78
CA SER A 507 -40.27 -8.86 -10.77
C SER A 507 -39.21 -8.81 -9.66
N ILE A 508 -39.42 -7.97 -8.65
CA ILE A 508 -38.59 -7.92 -7.42
C ILE A 508 -38.43 -9.32 -6.80
N GLN A 509 -39.45 -10.18 -6.92
CA GLN A 509 -39.41 -11.53 -6.40
C GLN A 509 -38.33 -12.40 -7.07
N SER A 510 -38.15 -12.32 -8.38
CA SER A 510 -37.13 -13.14 -9.07
C SER A 510 -35.72 -12.67 -8.73
N ASP A 511 -35.52 -11.37 -8.56
CA ASP A 511 -34.23 -10.81 -8.16
C ASP A 511 -33.84 -11.26 -6.75
N LEU A 512 -34.83 -11.30 -5.84
CA LEU A 512 -34.65 -11.82 -4.49
C LEU A 512 -34.37 -13.33 -4.47
N GLU A 513 -35.03 -14.12 -5.33
CA GLU A 513 -34.74 -15.56 -5.47
C GLU A 513 -33.30 -15.79 -5.95
N VAL A 514 -32.83 -15.03 -6.95
CA VAL A 514 -31.43 -15.08 -7.41
C VAL A 514 -30.46 -14.70 -6.30
N ASP A 515 -30.73 -13.62 -5.56
CA ASP A 515 -29.87 -13.19 -4.45
C ASP A 515 -29.78 -14.24 -3.35
N LYS A 516 -30.89 -14.93 -3.03
CA LYS A 516 -30.86 -16.03 -2.06
C LYS A 516 -29.88 -17.12 -2.48
N GLU A 517 -29.95 -17.55 -3.74
CA GLU A 517 -29.07 -18.58 -4.27
C GLU A 517 -27.60 -18.13 -4.26
N VAL A 518 -27.31 -16.90 -4.70
CA VAL A 518 -25.95 -16.33 -4.66
C VAL A 518 -25.38 -16.34 -3.24
N LEU A 519 -26.19 -15.95 -2.24
CA LEU A 519 -25.76 -15.93 -0.85
C LEU A 519 -25.56 -17.33 -0.27
N GLU A 520 -26.35 -18.31 -0.68
CA GLU A 520 -26.19 -19.72 -0.29
C GLU A 520 -24.92 -20.33 -0.89
N ASP A 521 -24.59 -20.01 -2.15
CA ASP A 521 -23.32 -20.43 -2.76
C ASP A 521 -22.12 -19.85 -2.02
N LEU A 522 -22.15 -18.54 -1.76
CA LEU A 522 -21.09 -17.86 -1.01
C LEU A 522 -20.94 -18.48 0.38
N GLN A 523 -22.04 -18.81 1.07
CA GLN A 523 -21.95 -19.55 2.34
C GLN A 523 -21.24 -20.89 2.18
N SER A 524 -21.59 -21.67 1.15
CA SER A 524 -20.93 -22.96 0.89
C SER A 524 -19.43 -22.76 0.68
N THR A 525 -19.03 -21.88 -0.25
CA THR A 525 -17.63 -21.62 -0.57
C THR A 525 -16.82 -21.14 0.65
N PHE A 526 -17.38 -20.21 1.43
CA PHE A 526 -16.68 -19.68 2.60
C PHE A 526 -16.69 -20.62 3.81
N ASN A 527 -17.63 -21.57 3.90
CA ASN A 527 -17.57 -22.64 4.90
C ASN A 527 -16.43 -23.60 4.56
N ASP A 528 -16.30 -24.02 3.31
CA ASP A 528 -15.19 -24.86 2.86
C ASP A 528 -13.83 -24.16 3.11
N LEU A 529 -13.75 -22.85 2.84
CA LEU A 529 -12.56 -22.06 3.15
C LEU A 529 -12.28 -21.99 4.66
N MET A 530 -13.30 -21.84 5.50
CA MET A 530 -13.13 -21.84 6.96
C MET A 530 -12.62 -23.19 7.48
N GLU A 531 -13.13 -24.30 6.94
CA GLU A 531 -12.68 -25.65 7.26
C GLU A 531 -11.23 -25.86 6.85
N ASN A 532 -10.85 -25.44 5.64
CA ASN A 532 -9.47 -25.51 5.15
C ASN A 532 -8.49 -24.68 5.99
N LEU A 533 -8.93 -23.51 6.48
CA LEU A 533 -8.12 -22.72 7.41
C LEU A 533 -7.88 -23.52 8.71
N GLY A 534 -8.87 -24.24 9.25
CA GLY A 534 -8.69 -24.99 10.50
C GLY A 534 -8.40 -24.12 11.73
N ASP A 535 -8.36 -24.73 12.91
CA ASP A 535 -8.33 -23.99 14.19
C ASP A 535 -6.93 -23.55 14.63
N THR A 536 -6.86 -22.33 15.20
CA THR A 536 -5.63 -21.68 15.68
C THR A 536 -5.42 -21.83 17.19
N ASP A 537 -6.34 -22.47 17.91
CA ASP A 537 -6.34 -22.57 19.38
C ASP A 537 -5.43 -23.69 19.93
N LEU A 538 -4.90 -24.54 19.06
CA LEU A 538 -4.12 -25.73 19.44
C LEU A 538 -2.63 -25.43 19.71
N VAL A 539 -2.16 -24.21 19.45
CA VAL A 539 -0.74 -23.83 19.58
C VAL A 539 -0.53 -23.00 20.85
N ASP A 540 0.46 -23.38 21.67
CA ASP A 540 0.89 -22.58 22.82
C ASP A 540 1.54 -21.27 22.36
N ARG A 541 0.72 -20.21 22.31
CA ARG A 541 1.14 -18.89 21.82
C ARG A 541 2.13 -18.20 22.73
N GLU A 542 2.17 -18.50 24.02
CA GLU A 542 3.08 -17.81 24.92
C GLU A 542 4.53 -18.19 24.60
N ASN A 543 4.76 -19.49 24.36
CA ASN A 543 6.09 -20.05 24.12
C ASN A 543 6.49 -20.15 22.63
N ALA A 544 5.58 -19.84 21.69
CA ALA A 544 5.87 -19.86 20.27
C ALA A 544 6.97 -18.85 19.86
N SER A 545 7.74 -19.20 18.83
CA SER A 545 8.70 -18.30 18.18
C SER A 545 7.99 -17.14 17.47
N TRP A 546 8.74 -16.09 17.13
CA TRP A 546 8.18 -14.87 16.55
C TRP A 546 7.47 -15.13 15.20
N ASP A 547 8.02 -16.02 14.38
CA ASP A 547 7.50 -16.38 13.06
C ASP A 547 6.22 -17.21 13.17
N VAL A 548 6.17 -18.16 14.11
CA VAL A 548 4.95 -18.93 14.39
C VAL A 548 3.84 -18.01 14.90
N LYS A 549 4.16 -17.07 15.80
CA LYS A 549 3.20 -16.06 16.29
C LYS A 549 2.63 -15.24 15.13
N LEU A 550 3.49 -14.72 14.26
CA LEU A 550 3.08 -13.89 13.13
C LEU A 550 2.25 -14.69 12.10
N ALA A 551 2.61 -15.94 11.84
CA ALA A 551 1.84 -16.86 10.99
C ALA A 551 0.43 -17.12 11.54
N LEU A 552 0.32 -17.37 12.85
CA LEU A 552 -0.97 -17.56 13.52
C LEU A 552 -1.82 -16.30 13.49
N GLU A 553 -1.25 -15.13 13.79
CA GLU A 553 -1.96 -13.84 13.73
C GLU A 553 -2.53 -13.57 12.32
N PHE A 554 -1.76 -13.87 11.26
CA PHE A 554 -2.25 -13.77 9.89
C PHE A 554 -3.42 -14.70 9.62
N LYS A 555 -3.30 -15.96 10.04
CA LYS A 555 -4.33 -16.97 9.84
C LYS A 555 -5.61 -16.62 10.59
N GLU A 556 -5.51 -16.07 11.80
CA GLU A 556 -6.64 -15.54 12.54
C GLU A 556 -7.30 -14.36 11.84
N MET A 557 -6.52 -13.44 11.28
CA MET A 557 -7.06 -12.35 10.48
C MET A 557 -7.87 -12.87 9.28
N GLN A 558 -7.34 -13.88 8.56
CA GLN A 558 -8.06 -14.53 7.46
C GLN A 558 -9.36 -15.20 7.94
N ARG A 559 -9.32 -15.96 9.05
CA ARG A 559 -10.52 -16.56 9.66
C ARG A 559 -11.54 -15.49 10.05
N ARG A 560 -11.11 -14.36 10.60
CA ARG A 560 -11.99 -13.23 10.94
C ARG A 560 -12.69 -12.67 9.70
N ILE A 561 -11.97 -12.50 8.58
CA ILE A 561 -12.55 -12.08 7.30
C ILE A 561 -13.62 -13.07 6.86
N VAL A 562 -13.27 -14.36 6.76
CA VAL A 562 -14.19 -15.43 6.31
C VAL A 562 -15.44 -15.51 7.21
N SER A 563 -15.26 -15.44 8.53
CA SER A 563 -16.36 -15.45 9.50
C SER A 563 -17.32 -14.27 9.32
N SER A 564 -16.78 -13.07 9.03
CA SER A 564 -17.60 -11.89 8.77
C SER A 564 -18.43 -12.02 7.50
N ILE A 565 -17.88 -12.66 6.45
CA ILE A 565 -18.58 -12.92 5.19
C ILE A 565 -19.69 -13.94 5.40
N LEU A 566 -19.42 -15.04 6.11
CA LEU A 566 -20.43 -16.04 6.46
C LEU A 566 -21.59 -15.41 7.25
N THR A 567 -21.27 -14.53 8.19
CA THR A 567 -22.28 -13.79 8.98
C THR A 567 -23.13 -12.87 8.10
N SER A 568 -22.48 -12.12 7.19
CA SER A 568 -23.15 -11.27 6.20
C SER A 568 -24.07 -12.09 5.29
N CYS A 569 -23.60 -13.23 4.78
CA CYS A 569 -24.42 -14.08 3.92
C CYS A 569 -25.61 -14.68 4.68
N SER A 570 -25.42 -15.18 5.90
CA SER A 570 -26.51 -15.75 6.72
C SER A 570 -27.56 -14.71 7.06
N THR A 571 -27.13 -13.49 7.36
CA THR A 571 -28.01 -12.36 7.62
C THR A 571 -28.76 -11.94 6.35
N GLY A 572 -28.06 -11.89 5.22
CA GLY A 572 -28.62 -11.57 3.91
C GLY A 572 -29.71 -12.56 3.48
N VAL A 573 -29.49 -13.88 3.64
CA VAL A 573 -30.51 -14.90 3.33
C VAL A 573 -31.78 -14.65 4.15
N LYS A 574 -31.67 -14.36 5.44
CA LYS A 574 -32.83 -14.04 6.30
C LYS A 574 -33.55 -12.76 5.85
N MET A 575 -32.81 -11.74 5.42
CA MET A 575 -33.39 -10.49 4.88
C MET A 575 -34.19 -10.77 3.60
N VAL A 576 -33.61 -11.55 2.69
CA VAL A 576 -34.24 -11.94 1.42
C VAL A 576 -35.49 -12.78 1.65
N GLU A 577 -35.44 -13.78 2.54
CA GLU A 577 -36.61 -14.60 2.91
C GLU A 577 -37.74 -13.77 3.51
N TYR A 578 -37.38 -12.79 4.35
CA TYR A 578 -38.34 -11.86 4.91
C TYR A 578 -39.02 -11.01 3.83
N GLU A 579 -38.27 -10.43 2.89
CA GLU A 579 -38.87 -9.65 1.79
C GLU A 579 -39.68 -10.53 0.82
N LEU A 580 -39.21 -11.73 0.49
CA LEU A 580 -39.97 -12.71 -0.31
C LEU A 580 -41.31 -13.08 0.36
N SER A 581 -41.35 -13.15 1.69
CA SER A 581 -42.59 -13.41 2.43
C SER A 581 -43.65 -12.31 2.25
N LYS A 582 -43.22 -11.06 2.00
CA LYS A 582 -44.12 -9.92 1.71
C LYS A 582 -44.62 -9.90 0.26
N CYS A 583 -43.91 -10.56 -0.66
CA CYS A 583 -44.28 -10.62 -2.08
C CYS A 583 -45.38 -11.65 -2.38
N LYS A 584 -45.69 -12.57 -1.46
CA LYS A 584 -46.77 -13.55 -1.65
C LYS A 584 -48.14 -12.85 -1.54
N PRO A 585 -49.04 -12.94 -2.54
CA PRO A 585 -50.39 -12.44 -2.41
C PRO A 585 -51.15 -13.24 -1.34
N GLY A 586 -51.81 -12.53 -0.42
CA GLY A 586 -52.70 -13.11 0.58
C GLY A 586 -54.01 -13.64 0.01
#